data_AF-A0A952RR93-F1
#
_entry.id   AF-A0A952RR93-F1
#
_cell.length_a   1.000
_cell.length_b   1.000
_cell.length_c   1.000
_cell.angle_alpha   90.00
_cell.angle_beta   90.00
_cell.angle_gamma   90.00
#
_symmetry.space_group_name_H-M   'P 1'
#
loop_
_entity.id
_entity.type
_entity.pdbx_description
1 polymer ?
#
loop_
_entity_poly.entity_id
_entity_poly.type
_entity_poly.pdbx_seq_one_letter_code
_entity_poly.pdbx_strand_id
1 'polypeptide(L)'
;MTTYWIVPGDAGDAGWEHGLPPSVSAAAWPRHTYNGMPLVHGFTLRLPPEYRVRGAERVGLSYFHPGDSESYSVKEPLGERVRAVLGAAPLERAENDDPFFRALAQYARHRPDNVQWFEDILGHTHAIVWHTEAELNGPPGERPSEPLPQGLEPKTMLLDADVPPPKKLTFAPAEPESPHIQLGHPLHWIQAEVDGFGDIVMEMEDGVGRANYGSGNCQVDLANGLLDWAC
;
A
#
# COMPACT_ATOMS: atom_id res chain seq x y z
N MET A 1 19.31 -8.78 14.73
CA MET A 1 18.19 -7.85 14.50
C MET A 1 17.06 -8.25 15.44
N THR A 2 16.34 -7.31 16.04
CA THR A 2 15.24 -7.65 16.97
C THR A 2 13.97 -7.89 16.16
N THR A 3 13.25 -8.97 16.44
CA THR A 3 11.90 -9.18 15.88
C THR A 3 10.89 -8.39 16.70
N TYR A 4 10.01 -7.65 16.03
CA TYR A 4 8.91 -6.92 16.63
C TYR A 4 7.58 -7.52 16.18
N TRP A 5 6.71 -7.75 17.15
CA TRP A 5 5.36 -8.25 16.92
C TRP A 5 4.37 -7.12 17.13
N ILE A 6 3.47 -6.92 16.18
CA ILE A 6 2.51 -5.82 16.19
C ILE A 6 1.11 -6.42 16.17
N VAL A 7 0.29 -5.99 17.12
CA VAL A 7 -1.08 -6.48 17.36
C VAL A 7 -2.03 -5.30 17.60
N PRO A 8 -3.36 -5.48 17.46
CA PRO A 8 -4.31 -4.48 17.91
C PRO A 8 -4.15 -4.20 19.42
N GLY A 9 -4.14 -2.93 19.80
CA GLY A 9 -3.97 -2.56 21.20
C GLY A 9 -4.15 -1.06 21.48
N ASP A 10 -4.54 -0.72 22.70
CA ASP A 10 -4.97 0.63 23.06
C ASP A 10 -3.84 1.68 23.11
N ALA A 11 -2.59 1.25 23.24
CA ALA A 11 -1.43 2.13 23.33
C ALA A 11 -1.21 2.89 22.01
N GLY A 12 -1.30 2.20 20.87
CA GLY A 12 -1.13 2.81 19.55
C GLY A 12 0.31 3.21 19.23
N ASP A 13 1.29 2.65 19.93
CA ASP A 13 2.70 3.01 19.82
C ASP A 13 3.39 2.42 18.58
N ALA A 14 2.81 1.36 17.98
CA ALA A 14 3.25 0.80 16.71
C ALA A 14 2.58 1.47 15.49
N GLY A 15 1.42 2.10 15.67
CA GLY A 15 0.70 2.81 14.60
C GLY A 15 -0.79 2.52 14.57
N TRP A 16 -1.36 2.39 13.38
CA TRP A 16 -2.78 2.08 13.19
C TRP A 16 -3.04 1.33 11.89
N GLU A 17 -4.07 0.49 11.88
CA GLU A 17 -4.70 -0.02 10.66
C GLU A 17 -5.98 0.75 10.34
N HIS A 18 -6.48 0.61 9.12
CA HIS A 18 -7.63 1.35 8.61
C HIS A 18 -7.38 2.88 8.63
N GLY A 19 -8.45 3.68 8.50
CA GLY A 19 -8.34 5.13 8.44
C GLY A 19 -7.57 5.60 7.21
N LEU A 20 -7.08 6.84 7.29
CA LEU A 20 -6.26 7.46 6.26
C LEU A 20 -4.79 7.42 6.67
N PRO A 21 -3.85 7.31 5.71
CA PRO A 21 -2.43 7.48 5.96
C PRO A 21 -2.15 8.93 6.39
N PRO A 22 -1.05 9.22 7.10
CA PRO A 22 -0.74 10.58 7.48
C PRO A 22 -0.08 11.33 6.32
N SER A 23 -0.39 12.61 6.17
CA SER A 23 0.26 13.57 5.25
C SER A 23 0.29 13.20 3.76
N VAL A 24 -0.43 12.17 3.31
CA VAL A 24 -0.54 11.81 1.89
C VAL A 24 -1.68 12.58 1.23
N SER A 25 -1.35 13.52 0.35
CA SER A 25 -2.36 14.26 -0.42
C SER A 25 -2.99 13.40 -1.54
N ALA A 26 -4.17 13.80 -2.02
CA ALA A 26 -4.83 13.13 -3.15
C ALA A 26 -3.96 13.09 -4.42
N ALA A 27 -3.15 14.14 -4.66
CA ALA A 27 -2.26 14.19 -5.82
C ALA A 27 -1.04 13.25 -5.69
N ALA A 28 -0.66 12.89 -4.47
CA ALA A 28 0.48 12.02 -4.17
C ALA A 28 0.05 10.57 -3.85
N TRP A 29 -1.26 10.30 -3.78
CA TRP A 29 -1.80 9.02 -3.36
C TRP A 29 -1.36 7.87 -4.30
N PRO A 30 -0.82 6.75 -3.77
CA PRO A 30 -0.41 5.61 -4.60
C PRO A 30 -1.54 5.07 -5.48
N ARG A 31 -1.25 4.84 -6.77
CA ARG A 31 -2.22 4.30 -7.74
C ARG A 31 -1.77 2.96 -8.28
N HIS A 32 -2.73 2.10 -8.59
CA HIS A 32 -2.49 0.82 -9.23
C HIS A 32 -1.89 1.03 -10.63
N THR A 33 -0.86 0.28 -11.00
CA THR A 33 -0.12 0.50 -12.26
C THR A 33 -0.92 0.10 -13.49
N TYR A 34 -1.79 -0.91 -13.36
CA TYR A 34 -2.66 -1.37 -14.44
C TYR A 34 -3.92 -0.51 -14.67
N ASN A 35 -4.69 -0.22 -13.61
CA ASN A 35 -6.00 0.42 -13.72
C ASN A 35 -6.04 1.89 -13.28
N GLY A 36 -4.94 2.42 -12.72
CA GLY A 36 -4.81 3.84 -12.37
C GLY A 36 -5.68 4.29 -11.18
N MET A 37 -6.45 3.38 -10.59
CA MET A 37 -7.28 3.68 -9.44
C MET A 37 -6.41 3.85 -8.19
N PRO A 38 -6.83 4.71 -7.23
CA PRO A 38 -6.18 4.83 -5.93
C PRO A 38 -6.09 3.47 -5.23
N LEU A 39 -4.92 3.13 -4.69
CA LEU A 39 -4.75 1.95 -3.85
C LEU A 39 -5.43 2.13 -2.49
N VAL A 40 -5.75 1.03 -1.83
CA VAL A 40 -6.39 1.03 -0.51
C VAL A 40 -5.32 1.15 0.57
N HIS A 41 -5.43 2.14 1.45
CA HIS A 41 -4.58 2.21 2.64
C HIS A 41 -4.95 1.08 3.62
N GLY A 42 -4.01 0.18 3.87
CA GLY A 42 -4.20 -0.90 4.84
C GLY A 42 -3.87 -0.43 6.26
N PHE A 43 -2.65 0.06 6.45
CA PHE A 43 -2.14 0.46 7.76
C PHE A 43 -0.93 1.42 7.65
N THR A 44 -0.63 2.06 8.78
CA THR A 44 0.56 2.88 8.99
C THR A 44 1.31 2.42 10.22
N LEU A 45 2.62 2.25 10.11
CA LEU A 45 3.51 1.82 11.18
C LEU A 45 4.59 2.85 11.49
N ARG A 46 4.96 2.94 12.77
CA ARG A 46 6.24 3.48 13.21
C ARG A 46 7.30 2.38 13.16
N LEU A 47 8.46 2.70 12.61
CA LEU A 47 9.56 1.77 12.43
C LEU A 47 10.61 1.90 13.55
N PRO A 48 11.00 0.77 14.16
CA PRO A 48 12.23 0.70 14.96
C PRO A 48 13.45 1.08 14.11
N PRO A 49 14.51 1.67 14.70
CA PRO A 49 15.67 2.18 13.96
C PRO A 49 16.29 1.19 12.96
N GLU A 50 16.35 -0.10 13.29
CA GLU A 50 16.92 -1.15 12.45
C GLU A 50 16.10 -1.48 11.19
N TYR A 51 14.81 -1.11 11.14
CA TYR A 51 13.94 -1.31 9.97
C TYR A 51 13.86 -0.07 9.07
N ARG A 52 14.62 1.00 9.37
CA ARG A 52 14.63 2.25 8.59
C ARG A 52 15.58 2.18 7.39
N VAL A 53 15.24 1.28 6.46
CA VAL A 53 16.07 0.94 5.28
C VAL A 53 16.12 2.03 4.22
N ARG A 54 15.22 3.03 4.28
CA ARG A 54 15.17 4.18 3.35
C ARG A 54 15.81 5.44 3.90
N GLY A 55 16.62 5.33 4.95
CA GLY A 55 17.28 6.45 5.62
C GLY A 55 16.80 6.61 7.06
N ALA A 56 17.68 7.07 7.95
CA ALA A 56 17.39 7.19 9.38
C ALA A 56 16.23 8.15 9.69
N GLU A 57 15.95 9.09 8.78
CA GLU A 57 14.85 10.03 8.82
C GLU A 57 13.49 9.42 8.44
N ARG A 58 13.48 8.26 7.75
CA ARG A 58 12.26 7.52 7.38
C ARG A 58 11.82 6.65 8.55
N VAL A 59 11.11 7.27 9.48
CA VAL A 59 10.72 6.70 10.77
C VAL A 59 9.43 5.90 10.75
N GLY A 60 8.68 5.92 9.64
CA GLY A 60 7.42 5.21 9.50
C GLY A 60 7.11 4.86 8.05
N LEU A 61 6.10 4.03 7.87
CA LEU A 61 5.59 3.65 6.56
C LEU A 61 4.07 3.52 6.56
N SER A 62 3.43 3.76 5.42
CA SER A 62 2.04 3.38 5.16
C SER A 62 2.00 2.36 4.04
N TYR A 63 1.31 1.25 4.28
CA TYR A 63 1.11 0.18 3.30
C TYR A 63 -0.20 0.36 2.55
N PHE A 64 -0.16 0.08 1.24
CA PHE A 64 -1.29 0.16 0.34
C PHE A 64 -1.42 -1.12 -0.47
N HIS A 65 -2.64 -1.65 -0.54
CA HIS A 65 -2.97 -2.91 -1.20
C HIS A 65 -4.02 -2.70 -2.31
N PRO A 66 -4.20 -3.66 -3.22
CA PRO A 66 -5.05 -3.52 -4.40
C PRO A 66 -6.56 -3.74 -4.12
N GLY A 67 -7.02 -3.70 -2.87
CA GLY A 67 -8.41 -3.99 -2.52
C GLY A 67 -8.82 -5.43 -2.88
N ASP A 68 -10.07 -5.62 -3.32
CA ASP A 68 -10.64 -6.94 -3.65
C ASP A 68 -10.26 -7.43 -5.06
N SER A 69 -8.99 -7.22 -5.43
CA SER A 69 -8.53 -7.25 -6.83
C SER A 69 -8.56 -8.54 -7.60
N GLU A 70 -8.81 -9.64 -6.92
CA GLU A 70 -9.13 -10.94 -7.53
C GLU A 70 -10.32 -10.86 -8.52
N SER A 71 -11.06 -9.74 -8.53
CA SER A 71 -12.19 -9.48 -9.43
C SER A 71 -11.88 -8.69 -10.73
N TYR A 72 -10.63 -8.29 -11.07
CA TYR A 72 -10.43 -7.32 -12.17
C TYR A 72 -10.01 -7.84 -13.54
N SER A 73 -10.86 -7.51 -14.50
CA SER A 73 -10.42 -7.08 -15.83
C SER A 73 -10.90 -5.65 -16.07
N VAL A 74 -10.01 -4.66 -15.94
CA VAL A 74 -10.20 -3.44 -16.76
C VAL A 74 -10.11 -3.92 -18.19
N LYS A 75 -11.24 -3.92 -18.89
CA LYS A 75 -11.30 -4.43 -20.25
C LYS A 75 -10.54 -3.49 -21.16
N GLU A 76 -9.76 -4.07 -22.06
CA GLU A 76 -9.17 -3.29 -23.13
C GLU A 76 -10.28 -2.64 -23.99
N PRO A 77 -10.05 -1.42 -24.49
CA PRO A 77 -8.78 -0.68 -24.57
C PRO A 77 -8.45 0.24 -23.37
N LEU A 78 -9.26 0.23 -22.30
CA LEU A 78 -9.10 1.20 -21.21
C LEU A 78 -7.81 0.96 -20.39
N GLY A 79 -7.44 -0.30 -20.16
CA GLY A 79 -6.23 -0.66 -19.41
C GLY A 79 -4.95 -0.24 -20.12
N GLU A 80 -4.84 -0.45 -21.43
CA GLU A 80 -3.75 0.06 -22.26
C GLU A 80 -3.66 1.59 -22.17
N ARG A 81 -4.81 2.28 -22.24
CA ARG A 81 -4.81 3.73 -22.21
C ARG A 81 -4.35 4.30 -20.86
N VAL A 82 -4.83 3.74 -19.75
CA VAL A 82 -4.38 4.10 -18.41
C VAL A 82 -2.88 3.93 -18.26
N ARG A 83 -2.33 2.79 -18.68
CA ARG A 83 -0.89 2.51 -18.64
C ARG A 83 -0.10 3.51 -19.47
N ALA A 84 -0.59 3.89 -20.66
CA ALA A 84 0.04 4.91 -21.47
C ALA A 84 0.12 6.26 -20.75
N VAL A 85 -0.97 6.72 -20.12
CA VAL A 85 -1.00 7.98 -19.35
C VAL A 85 -0.07 7.91 -18.14
N LEU A 86 -0.05 6.79 -17.42
CA LEU A 86 0.89 6.56 -16.31
C LEU A 86 2.35 6.55 -16.77
N GLY A 87 2.61 6.13 -18.02
CA GLY A 87 3.88 6.25 -18.73
C GLY A 87 4.16 7.64 -19.33
N ALA A 88 3.41 8.66 -18.90
CA ALA A 88 3.52 10.05 -19.33
C ALA A 88 3.12 10.33 -20.79
N ALA A 89 2.33 9.47 -21.43
CA ALA A 89 1.70 9.80 -22.70
C ALA A 89 0.79 11.03 -22.56
N PRO A 90 0.73 11.92 -23.57
CA PRO A 90 -0.16 13.07 -23.52
C PRO A 90 -1.62 12.63 -23.51
N LEU A 91 -2.47 13.37 -22.82
CA LEU A 91 -3.92 13.17 -22.82
C LEU A 91 -4.51 13.50 -24.19
N GLU A 92 -5.46 12.68 -24.63
CA GLU A 92 -6.30 12.95 -25.79
C GLU A 92 -7.34 14.03 -25.46
N ARG A 93 -8.02 14.56 -26.48
CA ARG A 93 -8.96 15.67 -26.29
C ARG A 93 -10.08 15.31 -25.31
N ALA A 94 -10.71 14.14 -25.46
CA ALA A 94 -11.79 13.70 -24.58
C ALA A 94 -11.32 13.50 -23.13
N GLU A 95 -10.07 13.10 -22.93
CA GLU A 95 -9.48 12.82 -21.62
C GLU A 95 -9.04 14.09 -20.88
N ASN A 96 -8.78 15.17 -21.59
CA ASN A 96 -8.52 16.48 -20.96
C ASN A 96 -9.76 17.01 -20.23
N ASP A 97 -10.96 16.60 -20.67
CA ASP A 97 -12.21 16.96 -20.02
C ASP A 97 -12.58 15.99 -18.87
N ASP A 98 -11.91 14.83 -18.79
CA ASP A 98 -12.14 13.80 -17.78
C ASP A 98 -11.30 14.05 -16.50
N PRO A 99 -11.94 14.22 -15.33
CA PRO A 99 -11.23 14.46 -14.07
C PRO A 99 -10.23 13.36 -13.68
N PHE A 100 -10.55 12.09 -13.94
CA PHE A 100 -9.70 10.95 -13.62
C PHE A 100 -8.43 10.96 -14.46
N PHE A 101 -8.54 11.13 -15.77
CA PHE A 101 -7.37 11.17 -16.63
C PHE A 101 -6.47 12.38 -16.36
N ARG A 102 -7.04 13.54 -16.00
CA ARG A 102 -6.24 14.69 -15.53
C ARG A 102 -5.48 14.40 -14.25
N ALA A 103 -6.14 13.82 -13.25
CA ALA A 103 -5.51 13.45 -11.99
C ALA A 103 -4.41 12.39 -12.21
N LEU A 104 -4.67 11.41 -13.06
CA LEU A 104 -3.72 10.36 -13.45
C LEU A 104 -2.48 10.94 -14.14
N ALA A 105 -2.67 11.88 -15.10
CA ALA A 105 -1.58 12.53 -15.80
C ALA A 105 -0.76 13.45 -14.86
N GLN A 106 -1.42 14.14 -13.93
CA GLN A 106 -0.74 14.94 -12.91
C GLN A 106 0.11 14.05 -12.01
N TYR A 107 -0.46 12.94 -11.53
CA TYR A 107 0.24 11.94 -10.73
C TYR A 107 1.45 11.39 -11.47
N ALA A 108 1.30 11.02 -12.76
CA ALA A 108 2.40 10.50 -13.57
C ALA A 108 3.59 11.47 -13.68
N ARG A 109 3.34 12.79 -13.69
CA ARG A 109 4.38 13.83 -13.77
C ARG A 109 5.03 14.14 -12.42
N HIS A 110 4.34 13.85 -11.32
CA HIS A 110 4.73 14.25 -9.97
C HIS A 110 4.68 13.07 -9.01
N ARG A 111 5.11 11.90 -9.47
CA ARG A 111 5.17 10.70 -8.62
C ARG A 111 6.09 10.99 -7.44
N PRO A 112 5.64 10.74 -6.19
CA PRO A 112 6.49 11.03 -5.04
C PRO A 112 7.66 10.05 -4.94
N ASP A 113 8.85 10.57 -4.63
CA ASP A 113 10.08 9.77 -4.51
C ASP A 113 10.13 8.89 -3.25
N ASN A 114 9.24 9.16 -2.29
CA ASN A 114 9.11 8.38 -1.06
C ASN A 114 8.13 7.21 -1.19
N VAL A 115 7.70 6.86 -2.40
CA VAL A 115 6.84 5.70 -2.66
C VAL A 115 7.67 4.56 -3.25
N GLN A 116 7.35 3.35 -2.83
CA GLN A 116 7.89 2.11 -3.35
C GLN A 116 6.72 1.25 -3.83
N TRP A 117 6.82 0.71 -5.03
CA TRP A 117 5.77 -0.14 -5.62
C TRP A 117 6.25 -1.58 -5.66
N PHE A 118 5.30 -2.48 -5.53
CA PHE A 118 5.50 -3.92 -5.59
C PHE A 118 4.45 -4.50 -6.52
N GLU A 119 4.80 -5.58 -7.20
CA GLU A 119 3.88 -6.38 -8.00
C GLU A 119 3.88 -7.79 -7.43
N ASP A 120 2.70 -8.32 -7.11
CA ASP A 120 2.57 -9.69 -6.63
C ASP A 120 2.52 -10.70 -7.80
N ILE A 121 2.48 -12.00 -7.47
CA ILE A 121 2.44 -13.08 -8.46
C ILE A 121 1.20 -13.06 -9.36
N LEU A 122 0.14 -12.35 -8.97
CA LEU A 122 -1.07 -12.14 -9.78
C LEU A 122 -1.00 -10.87 -10.62
N GLY A 123 0.09 -10.10 -10.53
CA GLY A 123 0.26 -8.83 -11.24
C GLY A 123 -0.45 -7.65 -10.57
N HIS A 124 -0.89 -7.78 -9.31
CA HIS A 124 -1.53 -6.69 -8.61
C HIS A 124 -0.50 -5.74 -7.99
N THR A 125 -0.82 -4.45 -8.01
CA THR A 125 0.05 -3.42 -7.45
C THR A 125 -0.18 -3.23 -5.95
N HIS A 126 0.90 -3.34 -5.19
CA HIS A 126 0.98 -2.87 -3.80
C HIS A 126 1.94 -1.69 -3.72
N ALA A 127 1.87 -0.91 -2.65
CA ALA A 127 2.81 0.18 -2.44
C ALA A 127 3.09 0.46 -0.96
N ILE A 128 4.26 1.04 -0.70
CA ILE A 128 4.64 1.63 0.57
C ILE A 128 4.95 3.11 0.37
N VAL A 129 4.38 3.97 1.21
CA VAL A 129 4.78 5.38 1.35
C VAL A 129 5.66 5.50 2.60
N TRP A 130 6.87 6.02 2.46
CA TRP A 130 7.83 6.21 3.55
C TRP A 130 7.72 7.60 4.16
N HIS A 131 7.62 7.67 5.49
CA HIS A 131 7.33 8.90 6.23
C HIS A 131 8.51 9.35 7.08
N THR A 132 8.76 10.66 7.04
CA THR A 132 9.54 11.37 8.07
C THR A 132 8.74 11.53 9.35
N GLU A 133 9.42 11.94 10.44
CA GLU A 133 8.77 12.20 11.72
C GLU A 133 7.69 13.29 11.62
N ALA A 134 7.92 14.33 10.82
CA ALA A 134 6.93 15.39 10.61
C ALA A 134 5.72 14.88 9.81
N GLU A 135 5.95 14.07 8.78
CA GLU A 135 4.88 13.51 7.94
C GLU A 135 4.03 12.50 8.75
N LEU A 136 4.67 11.62 9.51
CA LEU A 136 3.99 10.57 10.30
C LEU A 136 3.07 11.15 11.37
N ASN A 137 3.44 12.29 11.98
CA ASN A 137 2.63 13.01 12.97
C ASN A 137 1.74 14.10 12.36
N GLY A 138 1.70 14.20 11.03
CA GLY A 138 0.91 15.20 10.33
C GLY A 138 -0.58 14.87 10.29
N PRO A 139 -1.38 15.72 9.61
CA PRO A 139 -2.82 15.49 9.50
C PRO A 139 -3.12 14.22 8.71
N PRO A 140 -4.33 13.64 8.85
CA PRO A 140 -4.81 12.59 7.96
C PRO A 140 -4.72 13.04 6.50
N GLY A 141 -4.32 12.12 5.64
CA GLY A 141 -4.24 12.31 4.20
C GLY A 141 -5.61 12.51 3.57
N GLU A 142 -5.63 12.73 2.25
CA GLU A 142 -6.83 12.96 1.48
C GLU A 142 -6.94 11.91 0.38
N ARG A 143 -7.91 11.00 0.50
CA ARG A 143 -8.16 9.99 -0.52
C ARG A 143 -8.66 10.68 -1.80
N PRO A 144 -8.14 10.34 -2.99
CA PRO A 144 -8.68 10.85 -4.25
C PRO A 144 -10.17 10.55 -4.39
N SER A 145 -10.93 11.51 -4.90
CA SER A 145 -12.41 11.48 -4.96
C SER A 145 -12.97 11.83 -6.33
N GLU A 146 -12.09 11.94 -7.34
CA GLU A 146 -12.51 12.21 -8.70
C GLU A 146 -13.45 11.10 -9.25
N PRO A 147 -14.47 11.46 -10.04
CA PRO A 147 -15.34 10.47 -10.67
C PRO A 147 -14.54 9.51 -11.55
N LEU A 148 -14.85 8.21 -11.45
CA LEU A 148 -14.22 7.20 -12.28
C LEU A 148 -14.82 7.19 -13.70
N PRO A 149 -14.01 6.96 -14.75
CA PRO A 149 -14.50 6.78 -16.10
C PRO A 149 -15.31 5.47 -16.22
N GLN A 150 -16.16 5.40 -17.23
CA GLN A 150 -16.94 4.19 -17.52
C GLN A 150 -16.01 2.98 -17.71
N GLY A 151 -16.34 1.86 -17.05
CA GLY A 151 -15.58 0.62 -17.12
C GLY A 151 -14.60 0.41 -15.97
N LEU A 152 -14.43 1.41 -15.08
CA LEU A 152 -13.83 1.23 -13.77
C LEU A 152 -14.91 1.16 -12.70
N GLU A 153 -14.92 0.08 -11.94
CA GLU A 153 -15.87 -0.12 -10.84
C GLU A 153 -15.24 0.40 -9.54
N PRO A 154 -15.93 1.21 -8.71
CA PRO A 154 -15.33 1.78 -7.50
C PRO A 154 -15.18 0.77 -6.35
N LYS A 155 -16.13 -0.18 -6.23
CA LYS A 155 -16.13 -1.25 -5.21
C LYS A 155 -14.83 -2.05 -5.16
N THR A 156 -14.20 -2.10 -6.31
CA THR A 156 -12.95 -2.76 -6.59
C THR A 156 -11.82 -2.36 -5.62
N MET A 157 -11.61 -1.05 -5.47
CA MET A 157 -10.59 -0.52 -4.56
C MET A 157 -11.27 0.08 -3.32
N LEU A 158 -12.45 -0.45 -2.94
CA LEU A 158 -13.25 0.02 -1.81
C LEU A 158 -13.52 1.54 -1.82
N LEU A 159 -13.68 2.11 -3.03
CA LEU A 159 -13.86 3.56 -3.22
C LEU A 159 -15.30 4.02 -3.01
N ASP A 160 -16.26 3.10 -3.08
CA ASP A 160 -17.68 3.33 -2.80
C ASP A 160 -18.05 3.15 -1.32
N ALA A 161 -17.12 2.64 -0.51
CA ALA A 161 -17.27 2.49 0.93
C ALA A 161 -16.66 3.68 1.69
N ASP A 162 -17.27 3.98 2.84
CA ASP A 162 -16.70 4.90 3.82
C ASP A 162 -15.37 4.35 4.36
N VAL A 163 -14.44 5.26 4.63
CA VAL A 163 -13.17 4.91 5.24
C VAL A 163 -13.43 4.55 6.71
N PRO A 164 -13.15 3.29 7.13
CA PRO A 164 -13.34 2.89 8.52
C PRO A 164 -12.45 3.71 9.47
N PRO A 165 -12.89 3.95 10.71
CA PRO A 165 -12.07 4.65 11.70
C PRO A 165 -10.76 3.89 11.95
N PRO A 166 -9.65 4.59 12.24
CA PRO A 166 -8.37 3.94 12.51
C PRO A 166 -8.47 3.08 13.78
N LYS A 167 -7.91 1.87 13.70
CA LYS A 167 -7.71 0.99 14.87
C LYS A 167 -6.25 1.00 15.25
N LYS A 168 -5.98 1.20 16.54
CA LYS A 168 -4.61 1.31 17.06
C LYS A 168 -3.88 -0.02 17.03
N LEU A 169 -2.60 0.05 16.68
CA LEU A 169 -1.65 -1.05 16.69
C LEU A 169 -0.58 -0.79 17.75
N THR A 170 -0.16 -1.84 18.46
CA THR A 170 0.77 -1.78 19.58
C THR A 170 1.87 -2.84 19.43
N PHE A 171 3.08 -2.54 19.90
CA PHE A 171 4.15 -3.53 19.98
C PHE A 171 3.87 -4.53 21.11
N ALA A 172 3.74 -5.81 20.78
CA ALA A 172 3.61 -6.85 21.79
C ALA A 172 4.95 -7.11 22.49
N PRO A 173 4.95 -7.38 23.82
CA PRO A 173 6.18 -7.59 24.59
C PRO A 173 6.87 -8.93 24.31
N ALA A 174 6.16 -9.86 23.66
CA ALA A 174 6.62 -11.19 23.25
C ALA A 174 5.81 -11.64 22.02
N GLU A 175 6.20 -12.76 21.43
CA GLU A 175 5.48 -13.39 20.31
C GLU A 175 4.03 -13.73 20.72
N PRO A 176 3.02 -13.20 20.02
CA PRO A 176 1.62 -13.52 20.27
C PRO A 176 1.24 -14.86 19.62
N GLU A 177 0.17 -15.50 20.09
CA GLU A 177 -0.38 -16.70 19.45
C GLU A 177 -0.90 -16.43 18.02
N SER A 178 -1.30 -15.19 17.76
CA SER A 178 -1.79 -14.73 16.46
C SER A 178 -1.17 -13.36 16.19
N PRO A 179 0.00 -13.31 15.53
CA PRO A 179 0.59 -12.05 15.12
C PRO A 179 -0.32 -11.38 14.09
N HIS A 180 -0.36 -10.05 14.06
CA HIS A 180 -1.03 -9.32 12.98
C HIS A 180 0.02 -8.90 11.95
N ILE A 181 1.09 -8.26 12.42
CA ILE A 181 2.24 -7.88 11.61
C ILE A 181 3.51 -8.24 12.39
N GLN A 182 4.51 -8.75 11.69
CA GLN A 182 5.86 -8.94 12.19
C GLN A 182 6.83 -8.03 11.43
N LEU A 183 7.73 -7.36 12.15
CA LEU A 183 8.97 -6.83 11.58
C LEU A 183 10.11 -7.73 12.05
N GLY A 184 10.77 -8.43 11.14
CA GLY A 184 11.72 -9.48 11.50
C GLY A 184 12.54 -10.01 10.34
N HIS A 185 13.26 -11.10 10.64
CA HIS A 185 13.71 -12.03 9.61
C HIS A 185 12.52 -12.84 9.09
N PRO A 186 12.54 -13.31 7.83
CA PRO A 186 11.50 -14.19 7.33
C PRO A 186 11.46 -15.46 8.20
N LEU A 187 10.30 -15.82 8.74
CA LEU A 187 10.14 -17.05 9.52
C LEU A 187 10.29 -18.29 8.63
N HIS A 188 9.77 -18.19 7.40
CA HIS A 188 9.96 -19.10 6.28
C HIS A 188 9.58 -18.38 4.99
N TRP A 189 10.06 -18.87 3.84
CA TRP A 189 9.55 -18.42 2.54
C TRP A 189 8.08 -18.81 2.39
N ILE A 190 7.25 -17.91 1.89
CA ILE A 190 5.79 -18.08 1.87
C ILE A 190 5.34 -18.96 0.69
N GLN A 191 5.71 -18.66 -0.55
CA GLN A 191 5.43 -19.55 -1.69
C GLN A 191 6.68 -20.01 -2.42
N ALA A 192 7.63 -19.11 -2.64
CA ALA A 192 8.83 -19.40 -3.41
C ALA A 192 10.06 -18.81 -2.75
N GLU A 193 11.21 -19.44 -2.98
CA GLU A 193 12.49 -18.75 -2.80
C GLU A 193 12.54 -17.66 -3.88
N VAL A 194 12.25 -16.42 -3.47
CA VAL A 194 12.34 -15.26 -4.36
C VAL A 194 13.81 -14.83 -4.40
N ASP A 195 14.44 -14.96 -5.57
CA ASP A 195 15.82 -14.54 -5.76
C ASP A 195 16.02 -13.07 -5.33
N GLY A 196 16.93 -12.85 -4.37
CA GLY A 196 17.25 -11.52 -3.86
C GLY A 196 16.39 -11.03 -2.69
N PHE A 197 15.48 -11.85 -2.17
CA PHE A 197 14.74 -11.53 -0.96
C PHE A 197 15.66 -11.62 0.26
N GLY A 198 15.68 -10.56 1.05
CA GLY A 198 16.60 -10.31 2.14
C GLY A 198 16.02 -10.53 3.51
N ASP A 199 16.75 -10.06 4.51
CA ASP A 199 16.54 -10.34 5.93
C ASP A 199 15.66 -9.30 6.66
N ILE A 200 15.32 -8.18 6.02
CA ILE A 200 14.55 -7.09 6.65
C ILE A 200 13.12 -7.13 6.13
N VAL A 201 12.28 -7.90 6.81
CA VAL A 201 10.96 -8.28 6.31
C VAL A 201 9.87 -7.70 7.19
N MET A 202 8.84 -7.20 6.53
CA MET A 202 7.53 -6.96 7.13
C MET A 202 6.59 -8.08 6.67
N GLU A 203 6.15 -8.91 7.60
CA GLU A 203 5.16 -9.95 7.36
C GLU A 203 3.81 -9.53 7.94
N MET A 204 2.71 -9.79 7.24
CA MET A 204 1.37 -9.42 7.64
C MET A 204 0.38 -10.56 7.34
N GLU A 205 -0.53 -10.80 8.28
CA GLU A 205 -1.61 -11.78 8.13
C GLU A 205 -2.72 -11.28 7.19
N ASP A 206 -3.50 -12.22 6.69
CA ASP A 206 -4.78 -11.96 6.03
C ASP A 206 -5.71 -11.09 6.91
N GLY A 207 -6.41 -10.16 6.27
CA GLY A 207 -7.38 -9.27 6.90
C GLY A 207 -6.81 -8.01 7.54
N VAL A 208 -5.49 -7.91 7.75
CA VAL A 208 -4.86 -6.70 8.30
C VAL A 208 -5.14 -5.51 7.38
N GLY A 209 -5.76 -4.46 7.91
CA GLY A 209 -6.16 -3.31 7.10
C GLY A 209 -7.18 -3.60 5.99
N ARG A 210 -7.82 -4.78 5.98
CA ARG A 210 -8.64 -5.36 4.89
C ARG A 210 -7.87 -5.88 3.68
N ALA A 211 -6.55 -6.07 3.80
CA ALA A 211 -5.82 -6.81 2.78
C ALA A 211 -6.32 -8.26 2.75
N ASN A 212 -6.50 -8.82 1.56
CA ASN A 212 -6.95 -10.20 1.36
C ASN A 212 -5.80 -10.99 0.73
N TYR A 213 -5.35 -12.02 1.43
CA TYR A 213 -4.33 -12.98 1.02
C TYR A 213 -4.88 -14.41 1.08
N GLY A 214 -6.20 -14.58 0.98
CA GLY A 214 -6.82 -15.90 0.86
C GLY A 214 -6.62 -16.78 2.08
N SER A 215 -6.60 -16.21 3.29
CA SER A 215 -6.32 -16.86 4.59
C SER A 215 -4.86 -17.23 4.91
N GLY A 216 -3.89 -16.81 4.08
CA GLY A 216 -2.47 -16.91 4.43
C GLY A 216 -1.86 -15.56 4.81
N ASN A 217 -0.61 -15.34 4.40
CA ASN A 217 0.21 -14.19 4.82
C ASN A 217 0.94 -13.56 3.63
N CYS A 218 1.41 -12.33 3.83
CA CYS A 218 2.20 -11.56 2.87
C CYS A 218 3.51 -11.09 3.52
N GLN A 219 4.62 -11.27 2.83
CA GLN A 219 5.94 -10.76 3.19
C GLN A 219 6.36 -9.66 2.23
N VAL A 220 6.85 -8.56 2.79
CA VAL A 220 7.48 -7.46 2.05
C VAL A 220 8.92 -7.33 2.52
N ASP A 221 9.85 -7.51 1.59
CA ASP A 221 11.25 -7.13 1.77
C ASP A 221 11.36 -5.61 1.70
N LEU A 222 11.54 -5.00 2.87
CA LEU A 222 11.63 -3.55 2.99
C LEU A 222 12.88 -3.00 2.30
N ALA A 223 13.98 -3.76 2.30
CA ALA A 223 15.27 -3.31 1.80
C ALA A 223 15.38 -3.44 0.28
N ASN A 224 15.00 -4.59 -0.27
CA ASN A 224 15.19 -4.89 -1.70
C ASN A 224 13.94 -4.61 -2.55
N GLY A 225 12.80 -4.36 -1.92
CA GLY A 225 11.58 -4.00 -2.65
C GLY A 225 10.89 -5.16 -3.32
N LEU A 226 10.88 -6.31 -2.63
CA LEU A 226 10.23 -7.53 -3.08
C LEU A 226 9.02 -7.82 -2.21
N LEU A 227 8.03 -8.52 -2.79
CA LEU A 227 6.80 -8.92 -2.11
C LEU A 227 6.46 -10.35 -2.54
N ASP A 228 6.11 -11.19 -1.57
CA ASP A 228 5.57 -12.54 -1.79
C ASP A 228 4.39 -12.79 -0.84
N TRP A 229 3.42 -13.61 -1.24
CA TRP A 229 2.27 -13.95 -0.40
C TRP A 229 1.69 -15.33 -0.73
N ALA A 230 1.03 -15.97 0.23
CA ALA A 230 0.33 -17.25 0.06
C ALA A 230 -1.07 -17.20 0.67
N CYS A 231 -1.92 -18.07 0.16
CA CYS A 231 -3.21 -18.48 0.74
C CYS A 231 -3.10 -19.81 1.49
#